data_AF-A0A7S2EAL6-F1
#
_entry.id   AF-A0A7S2EAL6-F1
#
_cell.length_a   1.000
_cell.length_b   1.000
_cell.length_c   1.000
_cell.angle_alpha   90.00
_cell.angle_beta   90.00
_cell.angle_gamma   90.00
#
_symmetry.space_group_name_H-M   'P 1'
#
loop_
_entity.id
_entity.type
_entity.pdbx_description
1 polymer ?
#
loop_
_entity_poly.entity_id
_entity_poly.type
_entity_poly.pdbx_seq_one_letter_code
_entity_poly.pdbx_strand_id
1 'polypeptide(L)'
;KRIPGAMKVAHDRYVRRFLSRSANDNDDDDDEDGDATTTTTTKEKPRGGPAVLFVVQDGETNTVDQRALEFALWDDHKIPVIRMSLGAAHAQLNLDETTGALTVRPGPYSNVEREVSVVYYRAGYAPTDYPGGDDGA
;
A
#
# COMPACT_ATOMS: atom_id res chain seq x y z
N LYS A 1 22.34 -2.87 -2.88
CA LYS A 1 22.69 -1.61 -2.14
C LYS A 1 21.87 -1.58 -0.85
N ARG A 2 22.24 -0.80 0.18
CA ARG A 2 21.50 -0.79 1.46
C ARG A 2 20.29 0.13 1.33
N ILE A 3 19.07 -0.42 1.33
CA ILE A 3 17.85 0.40 1.42
C ILE A 3 17.85 1.24 2.70
N PRO A 4 17.22 2.43 2.68
CA PRO A 4 17.03 3.20 3.91
C PRO A 4 16.42 2.33 5.01
N GLY A 5 16.98 2.38 6.21
CA GLY A 5 16.63 1.45 7.30
C GLY A 5 15.14 1.41 7.63
N ALA A 6 14.45 2.55 7.52
CA ALA A 6 13.01 2.66 7.74
C ALA A 6 12.20 1.81 6.73
N MET A 7 12.56 1.82 5.45
CA MET A 7 11.89 1.04 4.41
C MET A 7 12.10 -0.47 4.63
N LYS A 8 13.31 -0.86 5.08
CA LYS A 8 13.59 -2.25 5.45
C LYS A 8 12.70 -2.74 6.58
N VAL A 9 12.60 -1.96 7.66
CA VAL A 9 11.80 -2.33 8.83
C VAL A 9 10.32 -2.49 8.47
N ALA A 10 9.78 -1.57 7.68
CA ALA A 10 8.40 -1.64 7.24
C ALA A 10 8.14 -2.84 6.31
N HIS A 11 9.05 -3.11 5.37
CA HIS A 11 8.99 -4.32 4.55
C HIS A 11 9.02 -5.60 5.40
N ASP A 12 9.96 -5.71 6.34
CA ASP A 12 10.09 -6.88 7.20
C ASP A 12 8.84 -7.09 8.07
N ARG A 13 8.22 -5.99 8.55
CA ARG A 13 6.94 -6.04 9.27
C ARG A 13 5.80 -6.51 8.37
N TYR A 14 5.73 -6.01 7.14
CA TYR A 14 4.74 -6.46 6.18
C TYR A 14 4.90 -7.96 5.88
N VAL A 15 6.12 -8.42 5.56
CA VAL A 15 6.37 -9.84 5.24
C VAL A 15 5.94 -10.74 6.39
N ARG A 16 6.22 -10.35 7.65
CA ARG A 16 5.75 -11.11 8.82
C ARG A 16 4.22 -11.17 8.91
N ARG A 17 3.55 -10.03 8.73
CA ARG A 17 2.08 -9.95 8.77
C ARG A 17 1.43 -10.74 7.64
N PHE A 18 2.00 -10.66 6.44
CA PHE A 18 1.47 -11.33 5.25
C PHE A 18 1.65 -12.85 5.33
N LEU A 19 2.84 -13.32 5.73
CA LEU A 19 3.11 -14.74 5.94
C LEU A 19 2.25 -15.32 7.07
N SER A 20 2.01 -14.58 8.15
CA SER A 20 1.12 -15.05 9.23
C SER A 20 -0.34 -15.14 8.78
N ARG A 21 -0.80 -14.23 7.92
CA ARG A 21 -2.18 -14.24 7.39
C ARG A 21 -2.40 -15.42 6.44
N SER A 22 -1.42 -15.68 5.56
CA SER A 22 -1.48 -16.82 4.63
C SER A 22 -1.35 -18.19 5.32
N ALA A 23 -0.80 -18.24 6.54
CA ALA A 23 -0.71 -19.47 7.33
C ALA A 23 -2.02 -19.80 8.07
N ASN A 24 -2.84 -18.78 8.37
CA ASN A 24 -4.11 -18.92 9.08
C ASN A 24 -5.29 -19.30 8.17
N ASP A 25 -5.11 -19.22 6.84
CA ASP A 25 -6.13 -19.63 5.85
C ASP A 25 -6.07 -21.13 5.50
N ASN A 26 -5.22 -21.93 6.16
CA ASN A 26 -5.06 -23.37 5.89
C ASN A 26 -5.72 -24.31 6.93
N ASP A 27 -6.40 -23.77 7.95
CA ASP A 27 -7.19 -24.56 8.89
C ASP A 27 -8.67 -24.27 8.62
N ASP A 28 -9.35 -25.20 7.93
CA ASP A 28 -10.78 -25.51 8.01
C ASP A 28 -11.27 -26.06 6.65
N ASP A 29 -11.12 -27.37 6.44
CA ASP A 29 -11.95 -28.15 5.52
C ASP A 29 -11.90 -29.62 5.96
N ASP A 30 -12.49 -29.90 7.13
CA ASP A 30 -12.98 -31.22 7.52
C ASP A 30 -14.09 -30.99 8.56
N ASP A 31 -15.34 -30.79 8.12
CA ASP A 31 -16.53 -31.17 8.92
C ASP A 31 -17.79 -31.20 8.03
N GLU A 32 -18.21 -32.43 7.70
CA GLU A 32 -19.58 -32.78 7.35
C GLU A 32 -20.49 -32.58 8.57
N ASP A 33 -21.56 -31.79 8.42
CA ASP A 33 -22.97 -32.14 8.70
C ASP A 33 -23.79 -30.89 9.09
N GLY A 34 -25.05 -30.85 8.64
CA GLY A 34 -25.80 -29.62 8.39
C GLY A 34 -26.39 -28.88 9.60
N ASP A 35 -26.42 -27.55 9.49
CA ASP A 35 -27.58 -26.71 9.79
C ASP A 35 -27.38 -25.32 9.16
N ALA A 36 -28.45 -24.75 8.59
CA ALA A 36 -28.42 -23.55 7.78
C ALA A 36 -28.25 -22.29 8.65
N THR A 37 -27.01 -21.89 8.91
CA THR A 37 -26.66 -20.50 9.26
C THR A 37 -25.60 -20.00 8.29
N THR A 38 -26.03 -19.11 7.39
CA THR A 38 -25.21 -18.49 6.34
C THR A 38 -24.06 -17.68 6.93
N THR A 39 -22.93 -18.34 7.20
CA THR A 39 -21.63 -17.69 7.37
C THR A 39 -21.17 -17.28 5.98
N THR A 40 -21.31 -16.01 5.63
CA THR A 40 -20.80 -15.44 4.39
C THR A 40 -19.27 -15.42 4.41
N THR A 41 -18.66 -16.55 4.05
CA THR A 41 -17.23 -16.68 3.74
C THR A 41 -16.92 -15.78 2.55
N THR A 42 -16.60 -14.52 2.85
CA THR A 42 -16.25 -13.51 1.84
C THR A 42 -14.85 -13.83 1.36
N LYS A 43 -14.72 -14.58 0.26
CA LYS A 43 -13.43 -14.84 -0.42
C LYS A 43 -12.69 -13.52 -0.58
N GLU A 44 -11.61 -13.31 0.19
CA GLU A 44 -10.83 -12.09 0.12
C GLU A 44 -10.26 -11.93 -1.31
N LYS A 45 -10.50 -10.75 -1.91
CA LYS A 45 -9.97 -10.38 -3.22
C LYS A 45 -8.43 -10.52 -3.23
N PRO A 46 -7.79 -11.02 -4.30
CA PRO A 46 -6.34 -11.21 -4.34
C PRO A 46 -5.63 -9.86 -4.16
N ARG A 47 -4.98 -9.70 -3.00
CA ARG A 47 -4.14 -8.55 -2.68
C ARG A 47 -2.71 -8.84 -3.17
N GLY A 48 -2.13 -7.90 -3.92
CA GLY A 48 -0.74 -7.97 -4.31
C GLY A 48 0.19 -7.69 -3.13
N GLY A 49 1.45 -8.11 -3.28
CA GLY A 49 2.52 -7.81 -2.32
C GLY A 49 2.71 -6.31 -2.05
N PRO A 50 3.55 -5.98 -1.05
CA PRO A 50 3.59 -4.64 -0.48
C PRO A 50 4.07 -3.62 -1.50
N ALA A 51 3.58 -2.39 -1.38
CA ALA A 51 4.06 -1.26 -2.15
C ALA A 51 4.62 -0.16 -1.24
N VAL A 52 5.46 0.68 -1.82
CA VAL A 52 5.88 1.95 -1.23
C VAL A 52 5.20 3.09 -1.98
N LEU A 53 4.51 3.96 -1.26
CA LEU A 53 3.84 5.13 -1.80
C LEU A 53 4.76 6.34 -1.72
N PHE A 54 5.06 6.97 -2.85
CA PHE A 54 5.77 8.24 -2.91
C PHE A 54 4.74 9.36 -3.11
N VAL A 55 4.58 10.19 -2.08
CA VAL A 55 3.71 11.37 -2.14
C VAL A 55 4.53 12.53 -2.68
N VAL A 56 4.19 13.00 -3.88
CA VAL A 56 4.96 14.02 -4.61
C VAL A 56 4.09 15.23 -4.96
N GLN A 57 4.71 16.36 -5.31
CA GLN A 57 3.97 17.54 -5.75
C GLN A 57 3.37 17.27 -7.14
N ASP A 58 2.23 17.90 -7.43
CA ASP A 58 1.68 17.89 -8.78
C ASP A 58 2.66 18.60 -9.74
N GLY A 59 3.11 17.88 -10.78
CA GLY A 59 4.09 18.41 -11.73
C GLY A 59 5.57 18.34 -11.29
N GLU A 60 5.90 17.53 -10.27
CA GLU A 60 7.29 17.33 -9.81
C GLU A 60 8.24 16.95 -10.97
N THR A 61 9.20 17.83 -11.26
CA THR A 61 10.20 17.61 -12.34
C THR A 61 11.48 16.94 -11.83
N ASN A 62 11.74 16.98 -10.51
CA ASN A 62 12.90 16.34 -9.89
C ASN A 62 12.68 14.84 -9.72
N THR A 63 12.68 14.13 -10.85
CA THR A 63 12.41 12.68 -10.92
C THR A 63 13.68 11.84 -10.86
N VAL A 64 14.87 12.44 -11.03
CA VAL A 64 16.13 11.72 -11.25
C VAL A 64 16.65 11.07 -9.96
N ASP A 65 16.69 11.81 -8.86
CA ASP A 65 17.08 11.32 -7.54
C ASP A 65 16.07 10.29 -7.00
N GLN A 66 14.79 10.50 -7.27
CA GLN A 66 13.70 9.63 -6.82
C GLN A 66 13.67 8.29 -7.57
N ARG A 67 13.97 8.29 -8.88
CA ARG A 67 14.04 7.06 -9.68
C ARG A 67 15.16 6.11 -9.22
N ALA A 68 16.27 6.64 -8.72
CA ALA A 68 17.35 5.79 -8.20
C ALA A 68 16.90 4.95 -6.99
N LEU A 69 16.04 5.50 -6.12
CA LEU A 69 15.45 4.76 -5.00
C LEU A 69 14.41 3.74 -5.47
N GLU A 70 13.60 4.09 -6.47
CA GLU A 70 12.63 3.19 -7.07
C GLU A 70 13.31 1.97 -7.71
N PHE A 71 14.35 2.19 -8.52
CA PHE A 71 15.12 1.09 -9.10
C PHE A 71 15.79 0.23 -8.02
N ALA A 72 16.36 0.82 -6.98
CA ALA A 72 16.96 0.05 -5.89
C ALA A 72 15.92 -0.83 -5.15
N LEU A 73 14.70 -0.33 -4.93
CA LEU A 73 13.61 -1.09 -4.32
C LEU A 73 13.14 -2.23 -5.22
N TRP A 74 13.04 -2.00 -6.53
CA TRP A 74 12.61 -3.03 -7.47
C TRP A 74 13.69 -4.09 -7.74
N ASP A 75 14.94 -3.67 -7.96
CA ASP A 75 16.03 -4.56 -8.32
C ASP A 75 16.42 -5.46 -7.15
N ASP A 76 16.63 -4.88 -5.97
CA ASP A 76 17.11 -5.62 -4.80
C ASP A 76 15.98 -6.37 -4.07
N HIS A 77 14.73 -5.85 -4.11
CA HIS A 77 13.63 -6.36 -3.26
C HIS A 77 12.32 -6.67 -3.99
N LYS A 78 12.20 -6.34 -5.28
CA LYS A 78 10.98 -6.54 -6.08
C LYS A 78 9.75 -5.86 -5.48
N ILE A 79 9.96 -4.74 -4.79
CA ILE A 79 8.91 -3.93 -4.18
C ILE A 79 8.51 -2.82 -5.16
N PRO A 80 7.25 -2.78 -5.64
CA PRO A 80 6.78 -1.70 -6.49
C PRO A 80 6.69 -0.37 -5.72
N VAL A 81 7.06 0.71 -6.41
CA VAL A 81 6.82 2.08 -5.96
C VAL A 81 5.64 2.65 -6.73
N ILE A 82 4.74 3.33 -6.02
CA ILE A 82 3.59 4.02 -6.60
C ILE A 82 3.76 5.49 -6.31
N ARG A 83 3.68 6.33 -7.35
CA ARG A 83 3.86 7.79 -7.25
C ARG A 83 2.52 8.47 -7.46
N MET A 84 2.13 9.36 -6.57
CA MET A 84 0.93 10.17 -6.72
C MET A 84 1.01 11.42 -5.85
N SER A 85 0.24 12.45 -6.20
CA SER A 85 0.07 13.63 -5.37
C SER A 85 -0.92 13.39 -4.24
N LEU A 86 -0.99 14.33 -3.28
CA LEU A 86 -1.97 14.27 -2.20
C LEU A 86 -3.42 14.23 -2.73
N GLY A 87 -3.73 14.99 -3.77
CA GLY A 87 -5.06 14.96 -4.41
C GLY A 87 -5.37 13.60 -5.05
N ALA A 88 -4.41 13.01 -5.75
CA ALA A 88 -4.58 11.68 -6.32
C ALA A 88 -4.64 10.58 -5.24
N ALA A 89 -3.89 10.73 -4.14
CA ALA A 89 -3.92 9.84 -2.99
C ALA A 89 -5.31 9.81 -2.34
N HIS A 90 -5.95 10.96 -2.16
CA HIS A 90 -7.33 11.02 -1.65
C HIS A 90 -8.30 10.20 -2.53
N ALA A 91 -8.16 10.25 -3.85
CA ALA A 91 -9.05 9.52 -4.76
C ALA A 91 -8.73 8.02 -4.86
N GLN A 92 -7.44 7.65 -4.86
CA GLN A 92 -6.99 6.30 -5.23
C GLN A 92 -6.65 5.40 -4.04
N LEU A 93 -6.49 5.95 -2.84
CA LEU A 93 -6.23 5.15 -1.64
C LEU A 93 -7.53 4.78 -0.94
N ASN A 94 -7.53 3.62 -0.30
CA ASN A 94 -8.60 3.14 0.55
C ASN A 94 -8.02 2.80 1.93
N LEU A 95 -8.63 3.32 2.99
CA LEU A 95 -8.28 2.97 4.36
C LEU A 95 -9.30 1.96 4.87
N ASP A 96 -8.82 0.81 5.31
CA ASP A 96 -9.61 -0.11 6.12
C ASP A 96 -9.56 0.35 7.58
N GLU A 97 -10.64 0.92 8.08
CA GLU A 97 -10.71 1.45 9.45
C GLU A 97 -10.62 0.37 10.52
N THR A 98 -10.94 -0.89 10.19
CA THR A 98 -10.86 -2.00 11.15
C THR A 98 -9.41 -2.43 11.35
N THR A 99 -8.67 -2.56 10.25
CA THR A 99 -7.31 -3.12 10.27
C THR A 99 -6.21 -2.06 10.21
N GLY A 100 -6.57 -0.80 9.95
CA GLY A 100 -5.66 0.31 9.67
C GLY A 100 -4.88 0.14 8.36
N ALA A 101 -5.24 -0.83 7.51
CA ALA A 101 -4.52 -1.10 6.28
C ALA A 101 -4.85 -0.05 5.20
N LEU A 102 -3.81 0.52 4.62
CA LEU A 102 -3.93 1.46 3.50
C LEU A 102 -3.70 0.69 2.20
N THR A 103 -4.69 0.65 1.30
CA THR A 103 -4.56 -0.01 0.00
C THR A 103 -4.65 0.97 -1.16
N VAL A 104 -3.90 0.71 -2.22
CA VAL A 104 -4.02 1.42 -3.49
C VAL A 104 -5.00 0.67 -4.37
N ARG A 105 -6.06 1.36 -4.82
CA ARG A 105 -7.04 0.80 -5.74
C ARG A 105 -6.35 0.35 -7.04
N PRO A 106 -6.85 -0.70 -7.71
CA PRO A 106 -6.41 -1.05 -9.05
C PRO A 106 -6.53 0.17 -9.99
N GLY A 107 -5.51 0.38 -10.80
CA GLY A 107 -5.42 1.51 -11.72
C GLY A 107 -5.11 1.03 -13.13
N PRO A 108 -4.97 1.96 -14.10
CA PRO A 108 -4.76 1.62 -15.51
C PRO A 108 -3.49 0.79 -15.77
N TYR A 109 -2.52 0.82 -14.84
CA TYR A 109 -1.25 0.12 -14.94
C TYR A 109 -1.15 -1.12 -14.03
N SER A 110 -2.14 -1.37 -13.17
CA SER A 110 -2.16 -2.53 -12.27
C SER A 110 -3.59 -2.94 -11.94
N ASN A 111 -3.96 -4.16 -12.34
CA ASN A 111 -5.25 -4.77 -12.00
C ASN A 111 -5.29 -5.34 -10.57
N VAL A 112 -4.16 -5.27 -9.86
CA VAL A 112 -4.00 -5.82 -8.52
C VAL A 112 -4.01 -4.68 -7.50
N GLU A 113 -4.85 -4.83 -6.48
CA GLU A 113 -4.88 -3.97 -5.30
C GLU A 113 -3.67 -4.28 -4.42
N ARG A 114 -2.95 -3.25 -3.98
CA ARG A 114 -1.71 -3.42 -3.19
C ARG A 114 -1.80 -2.68 -1.88
N GLU A 115 -1.33 -3.32 -0.82
CA GLU A 115 -1.21 -2.67 0.48
C GLU A 115 0.05 -1.79 0.53
N VAL A 116 -0.11 -0.58 1.02
CA VAL A 116 0.96 0.39 1.22
C VAL A 116 1.61 0.12 2.56
N SER A 117 2.87 -0.31 2.52
CA SER A 117 3.66 -0.58 3.73
C SER A 117 4.41 0.66 4.23
N VAL A 118 4.75 1.57 3.33
CA VAL A 118 5.51 2.79 3.60
C VAL A 118 4.94 3.92 2.79
N VAL A 119 4.71 5.06 3.44
CA VAL A 119 4.44 6.34 2.78
C VAL A 119 5.70 7.20 2.89
N TYR A 120 6.29 7.53 1.75
CA TYR A 120 7.45 8.40 1.63
C TYR A 120 7.00 9.76 1.12
N TYR A 121 6.90 10.71 2.04
CA TYR A 121 6.54 12.09 1.71
C TYR A 121 7.73 12.81 1.07
N ARG A 122 7.48 13.38 -0.11
CA ARG A 122 8.31 14.35 -0.83
C ARG A 122 7.54 15.63 -1.18
N ALA A 123 6.32 15.73 -0.66
CA ALA A 123 5.40 16.86 -0.74
C ALA A 123 4.60 16.93 0.56
N GLY A 124 3.83 17.99 0.74
CA GLY A 124 3.08 18.26 1.96
C GLY A 124 3.88 19.05 2.99
N TYR A 125 5.04 19.60 2.60
CA TYR A 125 5.88 20.45 3.44
C TYR A 125 5.53 21.93 3.31
N ALA A 126 4.90 22.34 2.20
CA ALA A 126 4.46 23.70 1.96
C ALA A 126 2.92 23.77 1.97
N PRO A 127 2.30 24.88 2.45
CA PRO A 127 0.85 25.07 2.37
C PRO A 127 0.30 24.95 0.93
N THR A 128 1.10 25.32 -0.06
CA THR A 128 0.77 25.20 -1.49
C THR A 128 0.55 23.77 -1.95
N ASP A 129 1.02 22.77 -1.19
CA ASP A 129 0.83 21.35 -1.49
C ASP A 129 -0.58 20.85 -1.12
N TYR A 130 -1.37 21.69 -0.45
CA TYR A 130 -2.75 21.43 -0.04
C TYR A 130 -3.71 22.39 -0.77
N PRO A 131 -3.86 22.29 -2.10
CA PRO A 131 -4.66 23.23 -2.89
C PRO A 131 -6.16 23.20 -2.55
N GLY A 132 -6.64 22.15 -1.88
CA GLY A 132 -8.02 22.02 -1.40
C GLY A 132 -8.18 22.26 0.09
N GLY A 133 -7.17 22.81 0.78
CA GLY A 133 -7.22 23.05 2.22
C GLY A 133 -8.37 23.97 2.61
N ASP A 134 -9.31 23.41 3.37
CA ASP A 134 -10.02 24.12 4.43
C ASP A 134 -8.99 24.93 5.22
N ASP A 135 -9.23 26.22 5.29
CA ASP A 135 -8.37 27.28 5.79
C ASP A 135 -8.24 27.27 7.31
N GLY A 136 -8.12 26.08 7.91
CA GLY A 136 -7.75 25.89 9.32
C GLY A 136 -8.50 26.79 10.31
N ALA A 137 -9.80 27.04 10.07
CA ALA A 137 -10.64 27.92 10.88
C ALA A 137 -11.51 27.15 11.88
#